data_AF-A0A5N0T5G6-F1
#
_entry.id   AF-A0A5N0T5G6-F1
#
_cell.length_a   1.000
_cell.length_b   1.000
_cell.length_c   1.000
_cell.angle_alpha   90.00
_cell.angle_beta   90.00
_cell.angle_gamma   90.00
#
_symmetry.space_group_name_H-M   'P 1'
#
loop_
_entity.id
_entity.type
_entity.pdbx_description
1 polymer ?
#
loop_
_entity_poly.entity_id
_entity_poly.type
_entity_poly.pdbx_seq_one_letter_code
_entity_poly.pdbx_strand_id
1 'polypeptide(L)'
;MMGLKRTGDILVACLFGIALVLPAVANAANLTASSVTPIVAFDDTDSAGNEWLIWGLSDLFAISDVEVNTTILMADPDTRSTAFGYMASAGGTHGIALGFDADATGNYSVALGEGALASKLQSTAIGPNALSSGWWGMALGPDTLSSGDYSLAIGHNARSDGWFATALGHRASAPYANTIILGAVPGVNDPDEFVPNEYASIGNGTTMPLAPLHVARDDGTAMILVSDSGPVQGPKTLFEIENNGNPEFRMTNTANNNSWVFSAGLRFVVKNNLGDWVMRVTDTGDLEIGGSLTEVSDRNRKHAIVPLDGDTVLAKLAQVPVSEWSYDNETVDQRHIGPMAQDFHAAFGLASGETRISARDMAGVNMAALQALNQKLERENADIRAELDALKVLVATLRDSLPATGRALSQR
;
A
#
# COMPACT_ATOMS: atom_id res chain seq x y z
N MET A 1 -33.67 -14.19 -70.10
CA MET A 1 -34.96 -14.62 -70.68
C MET A 1 -34.89 -16.14 -70.80
N MET A 2 -35.51 -16.86 -69.86
CA MET A 2 -35.54 -18.33 -69.87
C MET A 2 -36.89 -18.76 -69.30
N GLY A 3 -37.63 -19.51 -70.12
CA GLY A 3 -39.07 -19.70 -69.98
C GLY A 3 -39.43 -20.73 -68.91
N LEU A 4 -40.36 -20.33 -68.04
CA LEU A 4 -41.14 -21.25 -67.22
C LEU A 4 -42.14 -21.99 -68.13
N LYS A 5 -41.98 -23.30 -68.28
CA LYS A 5 -42.99 -24.15 -68.91
C LYS A 5 -43.72 -24.93 -67.83
N ARG A 6 -45.01 -24.66 -67.70
CA ARG A 6 -45.92 -25.29 -66.73
C ARG A 6 -46.36 -26.64 -67.31
N THR A 7 -46.00 -27.72 -66.64
CA THR A 7 -46.52 -29.08 -66.87
C THR A 7 -46.64 -29.75 -65.51
N GLY A 8 -47.88 -29.93 -65.02
CA GLY A 8 -48.28 -30.75 -63.87
C GLY A 8 -47.45 -30.64 -62.58
N ASP A 9 -48.02 -30.01 -61.55
CA ASP A 9 -47.74 -30.06 -60.10
C ASP A 9 -46.30 -30.21 -59.56
N ILE A 10 -45.26 -30.00 -60.36
CA ILE A 10 -43.86 -30.04 -59.92
C ILE A 10 -43.13 -28.82 -60.46
N LEU A 11 -42.73 -27.93 -59.55
CA LEU A 11 -41.82 -26.82 -59.83
C LEU A 11 -40.38 -27.34 -59.66
N VAL A 12 -39.73 -27.74 -60.77
CA VAL A 12 -38.31 -28.12 -60.76
C VAL A 12 -37.48 -26.86 -61.01
N ALA A 13 -36.78 -26.37 -59.99
CA ALA A 13 -35.69 -25.40 -60.17
C ALA A 13 -34.37 -26.19 -60.27
N CYS A 14 -33.90 -26.46 -61.49
CA CYS A 14 -32.57 -27.03 -61.71
C CYS A 14 -31.50 -25.97 -61.46
N LEU A 15 -30.75 -26.12 -60.37
CA LEU A 15 -29.38 -25.63 -60.27
C LEU A 15 -28.54 -26.80 -59.71
N PHE A 16 -27.67 -27.38 -60.53
CA PHE A 16 -26.70 -28.43 -60.21
C PHE A 16 -27.18 -29.55 -59.25
N GLY A 17 -27.85 -30.57 -59.79
CA GLY A 17 -27.77 -31.94 -59.25
C GLY A 17 -28.44 -32.26 -57.92
N ILE A 18 -29.14 -31.33 -57.27
CA ILE A 18 -29.85 -31.57 -56.00
C ILE A 18 -31.35 -31.75 -56.29
N ALA A 19 -31.90 -32.93 -55.98
CA ALA A 19 -33.33 -33.17 -56.01
C ALA A 19 -33.97 -32.66 -54.73
N LEU A 20 -34.55 -31.46 -54.77
CA LEU A 20 -35.36 -30.94 -53.67
C LEU A 20 -36.75 -31.61 -53.72
N VAL A 21 -37.02 -32.58 -52.85
CA VAL A 21 -38.37 -33.14 -52.69
C VAL A 21 -39.16 -32.22 -51.75
N LEU A 22 -39.79 -31.19 -52.30
CA LEU A 22 -40.85 -30.47 -51.58
C LEU A 22 -42.16 -31.24 -51.78
N PRO A 23 -42.91 -31.58 -50.71
CA PRO A 23 -44.26 -32.11 -50.88
C PRO A 23 -45.13 -31.07 -51.58
N ALA A 24 -45.92 -31.51 -52.55
CA ALA A 24 -46.64 -30.70 -53.54
C ALA A 24 -47.78 -29.80 -53.01
N VAL A 25 -47.75 -29.37 -51.74
CA VAL A 25 -48.70 -28.40 -51.17
C VAL A 25 -48.02 -27.30 -50.33
N ALA A 26 -46.69 -27.18 -50.38
CA ALA A 26 -45.99 -26.07 -49.72
C ALA A 26 -46.13 -24.77 -50.54
N ASN A 27 -47.25 -24.05 -50.36
CA ASN A 27 -47.20 -22.60 -50.46
C ASN A 27 -46.16 -22.13 -49.43
N ALA A 28 -45.27 -21.23 -49.82
CA ALA A 28 -44.19 -20.66 -48.98
C ALA A 28 -44.66 -19.87 -47.73
N ALA A 29 -45.91 -20.08 -47.30
CA ALA A 29 -46.58 -19.40 -46.21
C ALA A 29 -47.02 -20.35 -45.06
N ASN A 30 -46.81 -21.67 -45.13
CA ASN A 30 -47.12 -22.58 -44.00
C ASN A 30 -46.30 -23.87 -44.07
N LEU A 31 -45.09 -23.86 -43.51
CA LEU A 31 -44.33 -25.05 -43.14
C LEU A 31 -44.57 -25.31 -41.65
N THR A 32 -45.55 -26.15 -41.30
CA THR A 32 -45.73 -26.62 -39.92
C THR A 32 -44.99 -27.94 -39.77
N ALA A 33 -43.82 -27.94 -39.12
CA ALA A 33 -43.07 -29.17 -38.88
C ALA A 33 -43.73 -30.05 -37.82
N SER A 34 -43.46 -31.34 -37.91
CA SER A 34 -43.83 -32.38 -36.95
C SER A 34 -42.54 -32.87 -36.28
N SER A 35 -42.61 -33.26 -35.00
CA SER A 35 -41.48 -33.87 -34.26
C SER A 35 -41.01 -35.22 -34.82
N VAL A 36 -41.61 -35.70 -35.91
CA VAL A 36 -41.34 -37.00 -36.55
C VAL A 36 -40.75 -36.85 -37.96
N THR A 37 -40.81 -35.65 -38.58
CA THR A 37 -40.31 -35.44 -39.96
C THR A 37 -39.53 -34.13 -40.07
N PRO A 38 -38.26 -34.16 -40.54
CA PRO A 38 -37.44 -32.96 -40.75
C PRO A 38 -38.05 -32.06 -41.83
N ILE A 39 -37.82 -30.75 -41.74
CA ILE A 39 -38.23 -29.77 -42.76
C ILE A 39 -37.41 -29.95 -44.03
N VAL A 40 -36.11 -30.13 -43.87
CA VAL A 40 -35.15 -30.42 -44.94
C VAL A 40 -34.24 -31.54 -44.45
N ALA A 41 -34.08 -32.56 -45.28
CA ALA A 41 -33.04 -33.57 -45.11
C ALA A 41 -32.05 -33.40 -46.26
N PHE A 42 -30.76 -33.37 -45.95
CA PHE A 42 -29.71 -33.50 -46.97
C PHE A 42 -29.15 -34.91 -46.89
N ASP A 43 -29.11 -35.54 -48.05
CA ASP A 43 -28.36 -36.77 -48.29
C ASP A 43 -26.94 -36.30 -48.64
N ASP A 44 -26.01 -36.42 -47.70
CA ASP A 44 -24.61 -36.53 -48.12
C ASP A 44 -24.45 -37.95 -48.69
N THR A 45 -23.63 -38.04 -49.72
CA THR A 45 -23.74 -39.05 -50.78
C THR A 45 -23.22 -40.43 -50.40
N ASP A 46 -23.06 -40.70 -49.10
CA ASP A 46 -22.67 -42.01 -48.63
C ASP A 46 -23.86 -42.99 -48.60
N SER A 47 -23.57 -44.27 -48.42
CA SER A 47 -24.56 -45.34 -48.55
C SER A 47 -25.51 -45.49 -47.34
N ALA A 48 -25.51 -44.58 -46.36
CA ALA A 48 -26.22 -44.75 -45.08
C ALA A 48 -27.54 -43.95 -44.96
N GLY A 49 -27.78 -42.95 -45.82
CA GLY A 49 -29.04 -42.21 -45.93
C GLY A 49 -29.17 -41.03 -44.96
N ASN A 50 -29.66 -39.90 -45.48
CA ASN A 50 -30.00 -38.66 -44.75
C ASN A 50 -29.00 -38.26 -43.65
N GLU A 51 -27.83 -37.78 -44.06
CA GLU A 51 -26.74 -37.40 -43.14
C GLU A 51 -27.03 -36.12 -42.33
N TRP A 52 -27.86 -35.20 -42.83
CA TRP A 52 -28.19 -33.95 -42.13
C TRP A 52 -29.68 -33.68 -42.08
N LEU A 53 -30.19 -33.38 -40.89
CA LEU A 53 -31.59 -33.04 -40.67
C LEU A 53 -31.74 -31.62 -40.14
N ILE A 54 -32.58 -30.83 -40.82
CA ILE A 54 -33.06 -29.54 -40.34
C ILE A 54 -34.47 -29.71 -39.78
N TRP A 55 -34.63 -29.41 -38.50
CA TRP A 55 -35.89 -29.41 -37.79
C TRP A 55 -36.35 -27.97 -37.54
N GLY A 56 -37.65 -27.72 -37.59
CA GLY A 56 -38.20 -26.39 -37.31
C GLY A 56 -39.65 -26.43 -36.86
N LEU A 57 -39.91 -26.59 -35.57
CA LEU A 57 -41.23 -26.28 -35.03
C LEU A 57 -41.40 -24.74 -34.97
N SER A 58 -42.61 -24.28 -34.67
CA SER A 58 -42.82 -22.90 -34.21
C SER A 58 -41.86 -22.52 -33.07
N ASP A 59 -41.46 -23.54 -32.30
CA ASP A 59 -40.86 -23.40 -30.99
C ASP A 59 -39.45 -24.06 -30.87
N LEU A 60 -38.84 -24.55 -31.96
CA LEU A 60 -37.48 -25.13 -31.94
C LEU A 60 -36.88 -25.22 -33.35
N PHE A 61 -35.69 -24.66 -33.56
CA PHE A 61 -34.87 -24.85 -34.78
C PHE A 61 -33.61 -25.64 -34.44
N ALA A 62 -33.31 -26.71 -35.19
CA ALA A 62 -32.10 -27.49 -34.97
C ALA A 62 -31.50 -28.03 -36.27
N ILE A 63 -30.17 -28.13 -36.31
CA ILE A 63 -29.41 -28.85 -37.34
C ILE A 63 -28.66 -29.97 -36.65
N SER A 64 -28.96 -31.21 -37.02
CA SER A 64 -28.37 -32.41 -36.44
C SER A 64 -27.73 -33.29 -37.51
N ASP A 65 -26.58 -33.86 -37.17
CA ASP A 65 -25.96 -34.97 -37.87
C ASP A 65 -26.48 -36.27 -37.27
N VAL A 66 -27.07 -37.11 -38.12
CA VAL A 66 -27.76 -38.35 -37.72
C VAL A 66 -26.77 -39.47 -37.41
N GLU A 67 -25.64 -39.55 -38.12
CA GLU A 67 -24.69 -40.66 -37.99
C GLU A 67 -24.03 -40.64 -36.61
N VAL A 68 -23.61 -39.45 -36.17
CA VAL A 68 -22.97 -39.24 -34.86
C VAL A 68 -23.97 -38.89 -33.75
N ASN A 69 -25.27 -38.82 -34.06
CA ASN A 69 -26.34 -38.41 -33.14
C ASN A 69 -26.01 -37.08 -32.43
N THR A 70 -25.57 -36.08 -33.19
CA THR A 70 -25.13 -34.80 -32.62
C THR A 70 -25.91 -33.61 -33.16
N THR A 71 -26.27 -32.70 -32.27
CA THR A 71 -26.87 -31.41 -32.63
C THR A 71 -25.75 -30.39 -32.77
N ILE A 72 -25.65 -29.76 -33.94
CA ILE A 72 -24.64 -28.76 -34.24
C ILE A 72 -25.17 -27.36 -34.00
N LEU A 73 -26.46 -27.12 -34.27
CA LEU A 73 -27.16 -25.89 -33.95
C LEU A 73 -28.47 -26.23 -33.27
N MET A 74 -28.78 -25.56 -32.17
CA MET A 74 -30.08 -25.61 -31.50
C MET A 74 -30.48 -24.21 -31.09
N ALA A 75 -31.69 -23.79 -31.42
CA ALA A 75 -32.30 -22.58 -30.90
C ALA A 75 -33.72 -22.92 -30.47
N ASP A 76 -33.95 -22.86 -29.17
CA ASP A 76 -35.24 -23.16 -28.55
C ASP A 76 -35.86 -21.83 -28.10
N PRO A 77 -36.84 -21.25 -28.80
CA PRO A 77 -37.56 -20.04 -28.37
C PRO A 77 -38.42 -20.21 -27.09
N ASP A 78 -38.81 -21.42 -26.69
CA ASP A 78 -39.55 -21.64 -25.43
C ASP A 78 -38.63 -21.41 -24.24
N THR A 79 -37.45 -22.03 -24.28
CA THR A 79 -36.40 -21.76 -23.29
C THR A 79 -35.61 -20.49 -23.60
N ARG A 80 -35.71 -19.96 -24.82
CA ARG A 80 -34.91 -18.85 -25.38
C ARG A 80 -33.40 -19.14 -25.38
N SER A 81 -33.02 -20.41 -25.51
CA SER A 81 -31.63 -20.85 -25.46
C SER A 81 -31.03 -21.01 -26.86
N THR A 82 -29.70 -21.02 -26.95
CA THR A 82 -28.97 -21.27 -28.20
C THR A 82 -27.73 -22.10 -27.94
N ALA A 83 -27.59 -23.23 -28.62
CA ALA A 83 -26.39 -24.06 -28.62
C ALA A 83 -25.80 -24.12 -30.04
N PHE A 84 -24.47 -24.00 -30.16
CA PHE A 84 -23.73 -24.15 -31.41
C PHE A 84 -22.40 -24.86 -31.19
N GLY A 85 -22.18 -25.95 -31.91
CA GLY A 85 -20.97 -26.77 -31.81
C GLY A 85 -21.30 -28.22 -31.50
N TYR A 86 -20.39 -29.12 -31.89
CA TYR A 86 -20.54 -30.55 -31.61
C TYR A 86 -20.60 -30.78 -30.09
N MET A 87 -21.64 -31.47 -29.62
CA MET A 87 -21.95 -31.69 -28.19
C MET A 87 -22.24 -30.41 -27.37
N ALA A 88 -22.44 -29.25 -28.00
CA ALA A 88 -22.84 -28.05 -27.28
C ALA A 88 -24.26 -28.21 -26.69
N SER A 89 -24.44 -27.81 -25.43
CA SER A 89 -25.70 -27.92 -24.69
C SER A 89 -26.05 -26.60 -24.03
N ALA A 90 -27.22 -26.05 -24.34
CA ALA A 90 -27.80 -24.90 -23.65
C ALA A 90 -29.00 -25.35 -22.81
N GLY A 91 -28.73 -26.14 -21.77
CA GLY A 91 -29.76 -26.77 -20.94
C GLY A 91 -30.53 -25.82 -20.01
N GLY A 92 -29.95 -24.66 -19.68
CA GLY A 92 -30.63 -23.63 -18.90
C GLY A 92 -31.55 -22.75 -19.75
N THR A 93 -32.64 -22.24 -19.17
CA THR A 93 -33.48 -21.24 -19.85
C THR A 93 -32.64 -19.99 -20.14
N HIS A 94 -32.73 -19.43 -21.35
CA HIS A 94 -31.95 -18.30 -21.83
C HIS A 94 -30.44 -18.58 -21.88
N GLY A 95 -30.05 -19.86 -21.90
CA GLY A 95 -28.65 -20.29 -21.98
C GLY A 95 -28.05 -20.07 -23.36
N ILE A 96 -26.75 -19.78 -23.42
CA ILE A 96 -25.98 -19.71 -24.67
C ILE A 96 -24.77 -20.62 -24.53
N ALA A 97 -24.65 -21.63 -25.39
CA ALA A 97 -23.51 -22.54 -25.43
C ALA A 97 -22.87 -22.54 -26.82
N LEU A 98 -21.66 -22.01 -26.98
CA LEU A 98 -20.96 -21.99 -28.27
C LEU A 98 -19.57 -22.64 -28.14
N GLY A 99 -19.32 -23.76 -28.82
CA GLY A 99 -18.06 -24.49 -28.77
C GLY A 99 -18.25 -26.00 -28.72
N PHE A 100 -17.19 -26.76 -29.01
CA PHE A 100 -17.20 -28.22 -28.80
C PHE A 100 -17.41 -28.51 -27.31
N ASP A 101 -18.42 -29.30 -26.96
CA ASP A 101 -18.72 -29.69 -25.56
C ASP A 101 -18.95 -28.49 -24.61
N ALA A 102 -19.36 -27.33 -25.14
CA ALA A 102 -19.73 -26.17 -24.33
C ALA A 102 -21.08 -26.44 -23.65
N ASP A 103 -21.20 -26.23 -22.33
CA ASP A 103 -22.40 -26.55 -21.57
C ASP A 103 -22.86 -25.40 -20.67
N ALA A 104 -24.02 -24.83 -21.02
CA ALA A 104 -24.69 -23.74 -20.32
C ALA A 104 -25.93 -24.27 -19.59
N THR A 105 -25.71 -25.04 -18.51
CA THR A 105 -26.80 -25.68 -17.73
C THR A 105 -27.49 -24.72 -16.76
N GLY A 106 -26.85 -23.61 -16.40
CA GLY A 106 -27.46 -22.59 -15.57
C GLY A 106 -28.52 -21.78 -16.33
N ASN A 107 -29.61 -21.40 -15.67
CA ASN A 107 -30.54 -20.43 -16.25
C ASN A 107 -29.80 -19.09 -16.48
N TYR A 108 -30.03 -18.45 -17.63
CA TYR A 108 -29.35 -17.23 -18.08
C TYR A 108 -27.82 -17.36 -18.15
N SER A 109 -27.30 -18.58 -18.29
CA SER A 109 -25.86 -18.82 -18.33
C SER A 109 -25.28 -18.70 -19.74
N VAL A 110 -23.97 -18.48 -19.82
CA VAL A 110 -23.25 -18.34 -21.09
C VAL A 110 -21.97 -19.18 -21.01
N ALA A 111 -21.82 -20.16 -21.89
CA ALA A 111 -20.65 -21.01 -22.02
C ALA A 111 -20.08 -20.87 -23.44
N LEU A 112 -18.86 -20.32 -23.58
CA LEU A 112 -18.23 -20.05 -24.87
C LEU A 112 -16.82 -20.63 -24.89
N GLY A 113 -16.55 -21.63 -25.72
CA GLY A 113 -15.25 -22.29 -25.83
C GLY A 113 -15.34 -23.82 -25.71
N GLU A 114 -14.28 -24.50 -26.10
CA GLU A 114 -14.18 -25.96 -25.98
C GLU A 114 -14.27 -26.38 -24.51
N GLY A 115 -15.24 -27.22 -24.13
CA GLY A 115 -15.43 -27.69 -22.75
C GLY A 115 -15.76 -26.60 -21.72
N ALA A 116 -16.19 -25.40 -22.16
CA ALA A 116 -16.61 -24.34 -21.25
C ALA A 116 -17.89 -24.73 -20.51
N LEU A 117 -17.94 -24.57 -19.19
CA LEU A 117 -19.08 -24.97 -18.36
C LEU A 117 -19.57 -23.80 -17.49
N ALA A 118 -20.81 -23.37 -17.75
CA ALA A 118 -21.51 -22.36 -16.96
C ALA A 118 -22.71 -23.02 -16.25
N SER A 119 -22.48 -23.48 -15.01
CA SER A 119 -23.35 -24.46 -14.36
C SER A 119 -24.37 -23.90 -13.35
N LYS A 120 -24.34 -22.60 -13.09
CA LYS A 120 -25.23 -21.92 -12.12
C LYS A 120 -26.01 -20.77 -12.75
N LEU A 121 -27.03 -20.30 -12.05
CA LEU A 121 -27.83 -19.14 -12.45
C LEU A 121 -26.92 -17.95 -12.78
N GLN A 122 -27.12 -17.35 -13.96
CA GLN A 122 -26.38 -16.20 -14.46
C GLN A 122 -24.86 -16.37 -14.45
N SER A 123 -24.36 -17.60 -14.48
CA SER A 123 -22.94 -17.88 -14.59
C SER A 123 -22.44 -17.67 -16.01
N THR A 124 -21.19 -17.22 -16.17
CA THR A 124 -20.58 -16.99 -17.49
C THR A 124 -19.21 -17.64 -17.54
N ALA A 125 -19.00 -18.58 -18.46
CA ALA A 125 -17.72 -19.22 -18.75
C ALA A 125 -17.30 -18.92 -20.19
N ILE A 126 -16.16 -18.28 -20.39
CA ILE A 126 -15.64 -17.92 -21.71
C ILE A 126 -14.17 -18.30 -21.80
N GLY A 127 -13.85 -19.27 -22.64
CA GLY A 127 -12.50 -19.81 -22.85
C GLY A 127 -12.51 -21.34 -22.83
N PRO A 128 -11.51 -22.00 -23.45
CA PRO A 128 -11.37 -23.45 -23.37
C PRO A 128 -11.28 -23.91 -21.90
N ASN A 129 -12.09 -24.89 -21.51
CA ASN A 129 -12.20 -25.42 -20.15
C ASN A 129 -12.51 -24.37 -19.06
N ALA A 130 -13.03 -23.20 -19.43
CA ALA A 130 -13.46 -22.21 -18.44
C ALA A 130 -14.62 -22.79 -17.61
N LEU A 131 -14.53 -22.74 -16.29
CA LEU A 131 -15.51 -23.30 -15.38
C LEU A 131 -16.08 -22.21 -14.48
N SER A 132 -17.34 -21.85 -14.71
CA SER A 132 -18.11 -20.98 -13.83
C SER A 132 -19.14 -21.81 -13.07
N SER A 133 -18.82 -22.14 -11.82
CA SER A 133 -19.64 -23.00 -10.96
C SER A 133 -20.23 -22.30 -9.73
N GLY A 134 -19.94 -21.02 -9.52
CA GLY A 134 -20.61 -20.15 -8.55
C GLY A 134 -21.85 -19.46 -9.13
N TRP A 135 -22.84 -19.17 -8.28
CA TRP A 135 -24.01 -18.37 -8.66
C TRP A 135 -23.58 -16.93 -9.01
N TRP A 136 -24.02 -16.38 -10.14
CA TRP A 136 -23.51 -15.11 -10.68
C TRP A 136 -21.97 -15.07 -10.89
N GLY A 137 -21.34 -16.24 -10.97
CA GLY A 137 -19.90 -16.36 -11.22
C GLY A 137 -19.53 -16.02 -12.66
N MET A 138 -18.28 -15.60 -12.87
CA MET A 138 -17.74 -15.30 -14.19
C MET A 138 -16.32 -15.84 -14.31
N ALA A 139 -16.08 -16.77 -15.23
CA ALA A 139 -14.77 -17.35 -15.56
C ALA A 139 -14.39 -16.98 -17.00
N LEU A 140 -13.36 -16.16 -17.19
CA LEU A 140 -12.98 -15.56 -18.48
C LEU A 140 -11.50 -15.85 -18.80
N GLY A 141 -11.23 -16.82 -19.65
CA GLY A 141 -9.91 -17.25 -20.10
C GLY A 141 -9.76 -18.77 -20.07
N PRO A 142 -8.73 -19.34 -20.72
CA PRO A 142 -8.53 -20.78 -20.72
C PRO A 142 -8.22 -21.31 -19.32
N ASP A 143 -8.81 -22.45 -18.97
CA ASP A 143 -8.66 -23.14 -17.68
C ASP A 143 -8.96 -22.25 -16.45
N THR A 144 -9.85 -21.26 -16.62
CA THR A 144 -10.30 -20.42 -15.51
C THR A 144 -11.32 -21.14 -14.63
N LEU A 145 -11.32 -20.81 -13.33
CA LEU A 145 -12.31 -21.32 -12.39
C LEU A 145 -12.90 -20.20 -11.53
N SER A 146 -14.20 -19.98 -11.66
CA SER A 146 -15.01 -19.13 -10.76
C SER A 146 -15.97 -20.02 -9.99
N SER A 147 -15.56 -20.45 -8.79
CA SER A 147 -16.31 -21.40 -7.97
C SER A 147 -17.07 -20.76 -6.80
N GLY A 148 -16.63 -19.57 -6.36
CA GLY A 148 -17.35 -18.78 -5.36
C GLY A 148 -18.58 -18.07 -5.94
N ASP A 149 -19.63 -17.87 -5.14
CA ASP A 149 -20.78 -17.07 -5.57
C ASP A 149 -20.38 -15.60 -5.75
N TYR A 150 -20.94 -14.93 -6.76
CA TYR A 150 -20.58 -13.57 -7.18
C TYR A 150 -19.09 -13.38 -7.48
N SER A 151 -18.36 -14.46 -7.77
CA SER A 151 -16.92 -14.40 -8.00
C SER A 151 -16.57 -14.11 -9.46
N LEU A 152 -15.38 -13.59 -9.70
CA LEU A 152 -14.88 -13.26 -11.02
C LEU A 152 -13.44 -13.76 -11.19
N ALA A 153 -13.20 -14.66 -12.13
CA ALA A 153 -11.87 -15.13 -12.51
C ALA A 153 -11.58 -14.71 -13.96
N ILE A 154 -10.49 -13.98 -14.20
CA ILE A 154 -10.06 -13.55 -15.55
C ILE A 154 -8.59 -13.86 -15.76
N GLY A 155 -8.23 -14.57 -16.83
CA GLY A 155 -6.85 -14.88 -17.23
C GLY A 155 -6.51 -16.37 -17.20
N HIS A 156 -5.55 -16.82 -18.00
CA HIS A 156 -5.20 -18.25 -18.10
C HIS A 156 -4.87 -18.85 -16.71
N ASN A 157 -5.56 -19.92 -16.33
CA ASN A 157 -5.47 -20.57 -15.01
C ASN A 157 -5.83 -19.67 -13.80
N ALA A 158 -6.60 -18.59 -13.98
CA ALA A 158 -7.08 -17.79 -12.85
C ALA A 158 -8.19 -18.54 -12.08
N ARG A 159 -8.16 -18.46 -10.75
CA ARG A 159 -9.06 -19.18 -9.85
C ARG A 159 -9.65 -18.23 -8.80
N SER A 160 -10.97 -18.16 -8.71
CA SER A 160 -11.71 -17.37 -7.74
C SER A 160 -12.69 -18.27 -6.97
N ASP A 161 -12.30 -18.70 -5.77
CA ASP A 161 -13.09 -19.61 -4.92
C ASP A 161 -13.86 -18.88 -3.82
N GLY A 162 -13.38 -17.71 -3.40
CA GLY A 162 -14.03 -16.93 -2.35
C GLY A 162 -15.36 -16.31 -2.78
N TRP A 163 -16.29 -16.18 -1.84
CA TRP A 163 -17.54 -15.43 -2.04
C TRP A 163 -17.25 -13.95 -2.29
N PHE A 164 -17.82 -13.34 -3.34
CA PHE A 164 -17.46 -11.97 -3.78
C PHE A 164 -15.97 -11.77 -4.07
N ALA A 165 -15.22 -12.83 -4.38
CA ALA A 165 -13.81 -12.71 -4.71
C ALA A 165 -13.59 -12.37 -6.19
N THR A 166 -12.51 -11.66 -6.49
CA THR A 166 -12.07 -11.38 -7.85
C THR A 166 -10.61 -11.79 -8.02
N ALA A 167 -10.32 -12.65 -8.98
CA ALA A 167 -8.98 -13.02 -9.42
C ALA A 167 -8.75 -12.54 -10.86
N LEU A 168 -7.79 -11.65 -11.08
CA LEU A 168 -7.45 -11.10 -12.39
C LEU A 168 -5.97 -11.32 -12.68
N GLY A 169 -5.64 -12.09 -13.72
CA GLY A 169 -4.28 -12.33 -14.21
C GLY A 169 -3.93 -13.81 -14.35
N HIS A 170 -2.83 -14.11 -15.05
CA HIS A 170 -2.33 -15.48 -15.22
C HIS A 170 -2.05 -16.13 -13.85
N ARG A 171 -2.67 -17.28 -13.58
CA ARG A 171 -2.56 -18.05 -12.32
C ARG A 171 -3.02 -17.32 -11.04
N ALA A 172 -3.72 -16.19 -11.15
CA ALA A 172 -4.20 -15.46 -9.97
C ALA A 172 -5.17 -16.34 -9.15
N SER A 173 -4.94 -16.49 -7.84
CA SER A 173 -5.81 -17.28 -6.96
C SER A 173 -6.44 -16.41 -5.87
N ALA A 174 -7.77 -16.36 -5.82
CA ALA A 174 -8.56 -15.67 -4.78
C ALA A 174 -9.39 -16.66 -3.95
N PRO A 175 -8.78 -17.29 -2.93
CA PRO A 175 -9.45 -18.31 -2.12
C PRO A 175 -10.40 -17.74 -1.05
N TYR A 176 -10.26 -16.45 -0.70
CA TYR A 176 -10.97 -15.84 0.42
C TYR A 176 -12.08 -14.89 -0.02
N ALA A 177 -13.13 -14.80 0.80
CA ALA A 177 -14.27 -13.96 0.51
C ALA A 177 -13.93 -12.45 0.56
N ASN A 178 -14.60 -11.64 -0.25
CA ASN A 178 -14.45 -10.18 -0.33
C ASN A 178 -13.01 -9.73 -0.65
N THR A 179 -12.32 -10.47 -1.51
CA THR A 179 -10.93 -10.17 -1.90
C THR A 179 -10.82 -9.83 -3.38
N ILE A 180 -9.84 -8.98 -3.73
CA ILE A 180 -9.47 -8.71 -5.12
C ILE A 180 -7.98 -8.98 -5.25
N ILE A 181 -7.62 -9.90 -6.14
CA ILE A 181 -6.25 -10.33 -6.40
C ILE A 181 -5.90 -10.08 -7.86
N LEU A 182 -4.75 -9.47 -8.09
CA LEU A 182 -4.25 -9.00 -9.38
C LEU A 182 -2.93 -9.73 -9.72
N GLY A 183 -3.03 -10.97 -10.20
CA GLY A 183 -1.89 -11.83 -10.56
C GLY A 183 -1.51 -12.86 -9.50
N ALA A 184 -0.58 -13.74 -9.87
CA ALA A 184 -0.06 -14.80 -9.01
C ALA A 184 1.30 -14.41 -8.42
N VAL A 185 1.40 -14.49 -7.10
CA VAL A 185 2.63 -14.35 -6.32
C VAL A 185 2.97 -15.74 -5.75
N PRO A 186 4.09 -16.35 -6.20
CA PRO A 186 4.57 -17.62 -5.63
C PRO A 186 4.68 -17.54 -4.10
N GLY A 187 4.20 -18.57 -3.40
CA GLY A 187 4.21 -18.63 -1.94
C GLY A 187 3.23 -17.69 -1.22
N VAL A 188 2.33 -17.00 -1.93
CA VAL A 188 1.28 -16.16 -1.31
C VAL A 188 -0.10 -16.55 -1.83
N ASN A 189 -0.26 -16.62 -3.15
CA ASN A 189 -1.56 -16.85 -3.81
C ASN A 189 -1.41 -17.60 -5.15
N ASP A 190 -0.45 -18.54 -5.21
CA ASP A 190 -0.30 -19.49 -6.32
C ASP A 190 -1.12 -20.77 -6.02
N PRO A 191 -1.96 -21.27 -6.94
CA PRO A 191 -2.72 -22.51 -6.74
C PRO A 191 -1.85 -23.76 -6.47
N ASP A 192 -0.56 -23.75 -6.82
CA ASP A 192 0.36 -24.86 -6.58
C ASP A 192 1.06 -24.79 -5.19
N GLU A 193 0.92 -23.70 -4.44
CA GLU A 193 1.57 -23.49 -3.14
C GLU A 193 0.62 -22.74 -2.16
N PHE A 194 -0.30 -23.48 -1.55
CA PHE A 194 -1.27 -22.96 -0.58
C PHE A 194 -0.59 -22.50 0.71
N VAL A 195 -0.54 -21.18 0.96
CA VAL A 195 -0.11 -20.61 2.24
C VAL A 195 -1.34 -20.11 3.01
N PRO A 196 -1.70 -20.75 4.14
CA PRO A 196 -2.86 -20.34 4.93
C PRO A 196 -2.51 -19.13 5.79
N ASN A 197 -2.76 -17.92 5.30
CA ASN A 197 -2.80 -16.72 6.15
C ASN A 197 -4.16 -16.02 6.02
N GLU A 198 -4.76 -15.66 7.17
CA GLU A 198 -6.13 -15.13 7.30
C GLU A 198 -6.28 -13.66 6.86
N TYR A 199 -5.34 -13.11 6.09
CA TYR A 199 -5.37 -11.71 5.68
C TYR A 199 -5.55 -11.57 4.17
N ALA A 200 -6.73 -11.08 3.79
CA ALA A 200 -7.08 -10.64 2.45
C ALA A 200 -6.02 -9.69 1.89
N SER A 201 -5.25 -10.18 0.90
CA SER A 201 -4.22 -9.39 0.23
C SER A 201 -4.70 -8.94 -1.15
N ILE A 202 -4.56 -7.66 -1.48
CA ILE A 202 -4.47 -7.23 -2.89
C ILE A 202 -3.08 -7.63 -3.37
N GLY A 203 -2.94 -8.88 -3.83
CA GLY A 203 -1.70 -9.34 -4.45
C GLY A 203 -1.57 -8.69 -5.83
N ASN A 204 -0.67 -7.73 -5.98
CA ASN A 204 -0.16 -7.29 -7.27
C ASN A 204 1.34 -7.62 -7.30
N GLY A 205 1.77 -8.60 -8.08
CA GLY A 205 3.19 -8.88 -8.23
C GLY A 205 3.56 -10.14 -8.98
N THR A 206 4.61 -10.03 -9.81
CA THR A 206 5.53 -11.11 -10.15
C THR A 206 6.81 -10.89 -9.32
N THR A 207 7.76 -11.82 -9.32
CA THR A 207 9.07 -11.62 -8.65
C THR A 207 9.95 -10.55 -9.33
N MET A 208 9.49 -9.97 -10.46
CA MET A 208 10.17 -8.90 -11.22
C MET A 208 9.15 -7.95 -11.85
N PRO A 209 8.53 -7.02 -11.08
CA PRO A 209 7.64 -6.03 -11.67
C PRO A 209 8.44 -5.04 -12.50
N LEU A 210 8.14 -4.95 -13.80
CA LEU A 210 8.72 -3.94 -14.71
C LEU A 210 8.05 -2.56 -14.55
N ALA A 211 6.94 -2.46 -13.81
CA ALA A 211 6.19 -1.22 -13.57
C ALA A 211 5.51 -1.22 -12.18
N PRO A 212 5.40 -0.05 -11.50
CA PRO A 212 4.68 0.07 -10.23
C PRO A 212 3.16 0.06 -10.42
N LEU A 213 2.42 -0.28 -9.36
CA LEU A 213 0.98 0.00 -9.29
C LEU A 213 0.78 1.52 -9.33
N HIS A 214 0.22 2.01 -10.42
CA HIS A 214 0.03 3.44 -10.66
C HIS A 214 -1.44 3.82 -10.50
N VAL A 215 -1.74 4.63 -9.49
CA VAL A 215 -3.03 5.34 -9.40
C VAL A 215 -2.81 6.71 -10.02
N ALA A 216 -3.38 6.94 -11.21
CA ALA A 216 -3.14 8.14 -12.01
C ALA A 216 -4.46 8.83 -12.38
N ARG A 217 -4.45 10.17 -12.29
CA ARG A 217 -5.45 11.07 -12.85
C ARG A 217 -4.74 12.33 -13.34
N ASP A 218 -5.26 12.98 -14.37
CA ASP A 218 -4.72 14.21 -14.95
C ASP A 218 -5.39 15.48 -14.40
N ASP A 219 -6.44 15.32 -13.60
CA ASP A 219 -7.18 16.39 -12.92
C ASP A 219 -6.64 16.71 -11.51
N GLY A 220 -5.60 15.99 -11.06
CA GLY A 220 -4.98 16.16 -9.74
C GLY A 220 -5.69 15.45 -8.58
N THR A 221 -6.67 14.57 -8.85
CA THR A 221 -7.48 13.91 -7.80
C THR A 221 -7.11 12.44 -7.54
N ALA A 222 -5.92 12.01 -7.96
CA ALA A 222 -5.43 10.67 -7.70
C ALA A 222 -5.23 10.45 -6.19
N MET A 223 -5.84 9.40 -5.62
CA MET A 223 -5.75 9.09 -4.19
C MET A 223 -5.91 7.59 -3.90
N ILE A 224 -5.33 7.15 -2.78
CA ILE A 224 -5.59 5.86 -2.12
C ILE A 224 -6.20 6.17 -0.75
N LEU A 225 -7.41 5.68 -0.46
CA LEU A 225 -8.10 5.86 0.82
C LEU A 225 -8.02 4.55 1.63
N VAL A 226 -7.52 4.61 2.87
CA VAL A 226 -7.54 3.50 3.84
C VAL A 226 -8.20 3.93 5.15
N SER A 227 -9.30 3.28 5.53
CA SER A 227 -10.14 3.70 6.68
C SER A 227 -10.68 2.53 7.49
N ASP A 228 -10.63 2.64 8.82
CA ASP A 228 -11.32 1.76 9.79
C ASP A 228 -12.33 2.59 10.60
N SER A 229 -13.63 2.28 10.48
CA SER A 229 -14.74 2.97 11.17
C SER A 229 -15.30 2.15 12.35
N GLY A 230 -14.52 1.22 12.90
CA GLY A 230 -14.92 0.37 14.01
C GLY A 230 -15.18 1.14 15.32
N PRO A 231 -16.08 0.65 16.19
CA PRO A 231 -16.42 1.32 17.45
C PRO A 231 -15.35 1.20 18.54
N VAL A 232 -14.28 0.42 18.32
CA VAL A 232 -13.24 0.11 19.32
C VAL A 232 -12.09 1.11 19.26
N GLN A 233 -11.88 1.84 20.35
CA GLN A 233 -10.73 2.72 20.50
C GLN A 233 -9.45 1.94 20.85
N GLY A 234 -8.31 2.34 20.27
CA GLY A 234 -7.00 1.73 20.49
C GLY A 234 -6.04 1.99 19.33
N PRO A 235 -4.74 1.64 19.45
CA PRO A 235 -3.81 1.74 18.33
C PRO A 235 -4.29 0.87 17.16
N LYS A 236 -4.29 1.43 15.95
CA LYS A 236 -4.65 0.74 14.69
C LYS A 236 -3.57 0.95 13.65
N THR A 237 -3.18 -0.15 13.00
CA THR A 237 -2.33 -0.11 11.81
C THR A 237 -3.24 -0.03 10.59
N LEU A 238 -3.32 1.15 9.98
CA LEU A 238 -4.12 1.36 8.75
C LEU A 238 -3.27 1.21 7.50
N PHE A 239 -1.96 1.40 7.62
CA PHE A 239 -1.06 1.37 6.49
C PHE A 239 0.31 0.90 6.97
N GLU A 240 0.76 -0.22 6.42
CA GLU A 240 2.00 -0.89 6.78
C GLU A 240 2.82 -1.10 5.51
N ILE A 241 4.05 -0.61 5.53
CA ILE A 241 5.02 -0.83 4.45
C ILE A 241 6.09 -1.76 4.98
N GLU A 242 6.05 -3.00 4.52
CA GLU A 242 7.08 -4.00 4.80
C GLU A 242 8.04 -4.06 3.60
N ASN A 243 9.30 -3.71 3.85
CA ASN A 243 10.35 -3.75 2.84
C ASN A 243 11.55 -4.56 3.38
N ASN A 244 12.14 -5.41 2.55
CA ASN A 244 13.44 -6.05 2.84
C ASN A 244 14.60 -5.03 2.62
N GLY A 245 14.58 -3.88 3.34
CA GLY A 245 15.48 -2.72 3.22
C GLY A 245 15.03 -1.50 4.06
N ASN A 246 15.71 -0.33 3.98
CA ASN A 246 15.25 0.88 4.67
C ASN A 246 13.80 1.15 4.23
N PRO A 247 12.83 1.14 5.16
CA PRO A 247 11.49 1.53 4.81
C PRO A 247 11.63 2.98 4.40
N GLU A 248 11.42 3.18 3.12
CA GLU A 248 11.53 4.47 2.54
C GLU A 248 10.14 4.84 2.12
N PHE A 249 9.48 5.53 3.02
CA PHE A 249 8.34 6.29 2.61
C PHE A 249 8.88 7.54 1.91
N ARG A 250 9.02 7.39 0.59
CA ARG A 250 9.46 8.46 -0.30
C ARG A 250 8.25 9.09 -0.98
N MET A 251 8.14 10.40 -0.84
CA MET A 251 7.27 11.24 -1.63
C MET A 251 8.15 12.12 -2.51
N THR A 252 8.10 11.95 -3.83
CA THR A 252 8.96 12.70 -4.77
C THR A 252 8.13 13.65 -5.63
N ASN A 253 8.64 14.85 -5.84
CA ASN A 253 8.13 15.78 -6.85
C ASN A 253 9.04 15.73 -8.08
N THR A 254 8.50 15.29 -9.21
CA THR A 254 9.26 15.05 -10.43
C THR A 254 9.47 16.30 -11.28
N ALA A 255 8.66 17.34 -11.09
CA ALA A 255 8.87 18.62 -11.78
C ALA A 255 10.18 19.31 -11.33
N ASN A 256 10.73 18.93 -10.16
CA ASN A 256 11.88 19.60 -9.56
C ASN A 256 12.88 18.71 -8.78
N ASN A 257 12.70 17.38 -8.77
CA ASN A 257 13.60 16.39 -8.14
C ASN A 257 13.78 16.50 -6.61
N ASN A 258 12.78 17.01 -5.89
CA ASN A 258 12.79 17.00 -4.42
C ASN A 258 12.09 15.77 -3.85
N SER A 259 12.60 15.21 -2.75
CA SER A 259 11.96 14.09 -2.05
C SER A 259 11.79 14.35 -0.56
N TRP A 260 10.58 14.09 -0.05
CA TRP A 260 10.38 13.82 1.36
C TRP A 260 10.63 12.34 1.59
N VAL A 261 11.65 12.06 2.39
CA VAL A 261 12.14 10.72 2.63
C VAL A 261 12.00 10.49 4.11
N PHE A 262 10.94 9.77 4.51
CA PHE A 262 11.03 8.95 5.70
C PHE A 262 11.62 7.64 5.26
N SER A 263 12.88 7.73 4.89
CA SER A 263 13.81 6.77 5.39
C SER A 263 13.78 6.90 6.90
N ALA A 264 14.20 5.89 7.63
CA ALA A 264 14.73 6.18 8.95
C ALA A 264 15.69 7.41 8.86
N GLY A 265 15.27 8.58 9.41
CA GLY A 265 15.96 9.89 9.50
C GLY A 265 15.12 11.15 9.14
N LEU A 266 14.34 11.83 10.00
CA LEU A 266 14.76 12.36 11.31
C LEU A 266 13.63 12.92 12.22
N ARG A 267 12.33 12.88 11.89
CA ARG A 267 11.28 13.16 12.90
C ARG A 267 10.85 11.85 13.55
N PHE A 268 11.56 11.51 14.62
CA PHE A 268 11.42 10.26 15.36
C PHE A 268 10.63 10.54 16.63
N VAL A 269 9.36 10.12 16.65
CA VAL A 269 8.44 10.36 17.77
C VAL A 269 8.06 9.03 18.38
N VAL A 270 8.51 8.79 19.61
CA VAL A 270 8.15 7.59 20.37
C VAL A 270 6.95 7.94 21.22
N LYS A 271 5.81 7.27 20.99
CA LYS A 271 4.57 7.43 21.76
C LYS A 271 4.34 6.25 22.70
N ASN A 272 3.66 6.47 23.82
CA ASN A 272 3.19 5.42 24.73
C ASN A 272 1.83 4.84 24.25
N ASN A 273 1.31 3.85 24.97
CA ASN A 273 0.04 3.17 24.64
C ASN A 273 -1.22 4.02 24.86
N LEU A 274 -1.09 5.23 25.39
CA LEU A 274 -2.13 6.25 25.48
C LEU A 274 -1.99 7.30 24.36
N GLY A 275 -0.91 7.23 23.58
CA GLY A 275 -0.60 8.16 22.50
C GLY A 275 0.36 9.29 22.87
N ASP A 276 0.85 9.38 24.11
CA ASP A 276 1.74 10.46 24.54
C ASP A 276 3.17 10.23 24.09
N TRP A 277 3.82 11.27 23.59
CA TRP A 277 5.25 11.18 23.28
C TRP A 277 6.08 11.01 24.57
N VAL A 278 7.12 10.20 24.52
CA VAL A 278 8.11 10.03 25.61
C VAL A 278 9.50 10.52 25.19
N MET A 279 9.73 10.56 23.88
CA MET A 279 10.93 11.07 23.24
C MET A 279 10.55 11.58 21.86
N ARG A 280 11.05 12.75 21.49
CA ARG A 280 10.96 13.25 20.13
C ARG A 280 12.23 13.95 19.73
N VAL A 281 12.78 13.54 18.60
CA VAL A 281 13.71 14.39 17.87
C VAL A 281 12.85 15.44 17.20
N THR A 282 12.97 16.67 17.68
CA THR A 282 12.31 17.80 17.06
C THR A 282 12.92 18.02 15.69
N ASP A 283 12.19 18.74 14.89
CA ASP A 283 12.61 19.24 13.61
C ASP A 283 13.77 20.24 13.67
N THR A 284 13.95 20.97 14.79
CA THR A 284 15.13 21.82 15.03
C THR A 284 16.39 20.99 15.31
N GLY A 285 16.26 19.66 15.32
CA GLY A 285 17.29 18.74 15.78
C GLY A 285 17.43 18.74 17.30
N ASP A 286 16.56 19.48 18.01
CA ASP A 286 16.49 19.45 19.45
C ASP A 286 15.97 18.09 19.91
N LEU A 287 16.50 17.67 21.04
CA LEU A 287 16.08 16.43 21.67
C LEU A 287 15.24 16.78 22.89
N GLU A 288 13.94 16.51 22.78
CA GLU A 288 13.03 16.59 23.91
C GLU A 288 12.79 15.20 24.51
N ILE A 289 13.00 15.09 25.82
CA ILE A 289 12.82 13.85 26.58
C ILE A 289 11.91 14.11 27.77
N GLY A 290 10.94 13.22 27.97
CA GLY A 290 10.10 13.25 29.18
C GLY A 290 10.85 12.87 30.47
N GLY A 291 12.15 12.58 30.39
CA GLY A 291 13.02 12.13 31.48
C GLY A 291 14.34 12.90 31.55
N SER A 292 15.36 12.33 32.20
CA SER A 292 16.67 12.98 32.35
C SER A 292 17.67 12.54 31.26
N LEU A 293 18.45 13.50 30.77
CA LEU A 293 19.63 13.22 29.93
C LEU A 293 20.77 12.78 30.85
N THR A 294 21.10 11.48 30.84
CA THR A 294 22.20 10.94 31.65
C THR A 294 23.39 10.60 30.77
N GLU A 295 24.49 11.32 30.96
CA GLU A 295 25.75 11.07 30.26
C GLU A 295 26.71 10.21 31.10
N VAL A 296 27.54 9.42 30.43
CA VAL A 296 28.52 8.56 31.12
C VAL A 296 29.71 9.37 31.67
N SER A 297 29.97 9.27 32.97
CA SER A 297 31.07 10.01 33.63
C SER A 297 31.68 9.24 34.81
N ASP A 298 32.37 8.12 34.52
CA ASP A 298 33.07 7.29 35.51
C ASP A 298 34.59 7.58 35.49
N ARG A 299 35.24 7.69 36.67
CA ARG A 299 36.70 7.89 36.80
C ARG A 299 37.48 6.74 36.16
N ASN A 300 36.97 5.52 36.25
CA ASN A 300 37.61 4.35 35.66
C ASN A 300 37.50 4.33 34.12
N ARG A 301 36.63 5.17 33.53
CA ARG A 301 36.50 5.38 32.07
C ARG A 301 37.30 6.58 31.57
N LYS A 302 38.11 7.21 32.43
CA LYS A 302 38.91 8.40 32.12
C LYS A 302 40.39 8.13 32.42
N HIS A 303 41.28 8.66 31.59
CA HIS A 303 42.72 8.57 31.76
C HIS A 303 43.35 9.96 31.58
N ALA A 304 44.67 10.08 31.80
CA ALA A 304 45.40 11.36 31.73
C ALA A 304 44.72 12.45 32.60
N ILE A 305 44.27 12.07 33.78
CA ILE A 305 43.59 12.96 34.71
C ILE A 305 44.67 13.82 35.39
N VAL A 306 44.84 15.03 34.89
CA VAL A 306 45.75 16.03 35.44
C VAL A 306 44.94 17.01 36.28
N PRO A 307 45.33 17.30 37.54
CA PRO A 307 44.71 18.36 38.32
C PRO A 307 44.82 19.70 37.58
N LEU A 308 43.75 20.48 37.58
CA LEU A 308 43.75 21.81 36.98
C LEU A 308 44.26 22.84 37.99
N ASP A 309 45.13 23.74 37.54
CA ASP A 309 45.46 24.95 38.29
C ASP A 309 44.31 25.96 38.16
N GLY A 310 43.70 26.30 39.30
CA GLY A 310 42.53 27.17 39.35
C GLY A 310 42.81 28.59 38.86
N ASP A 311 43.98 29.14 39.19
CA ASP A 311 44.34 30.50 38.78
C ASP A 311 44.52 30.56 37.25
N THR A 312 45.11 29.52 36.63
CA THR A 312 45.18 29.37 35.17
C THR A 312 43.80 29.22 34.52
N VAL A 313 42.88 28.44 35.11
CA VAL A 313 41.52 28.29 34.59
C VAL A 313 40.78 29.63 34.61
N LEU A 314 40.87 30.37 35.71
CA LEU A 314 40.27 31.71 35.82
C LEU A 314 40.87 32.68 34.80
N ALA A 315 42.20 32.67 34.63
CA ALA A 315 42.89 33.53 33.68
C ALA A 315 42.48 33.25 32.22
N LYS A 316 42.27 31.97 31.86
CA LYS A 316 41.77 31.58 30.53
C LYS A 316 40.29 31.92 30.35
N LEU A 317 39.45 31.62 31.34
CA LEU A 317 38.02 31.90 31.28
C LEU A 317 37.75 33.40 31.16
N ALA A 318 38.56 34.24 31.83
CA ALA A 318 38.49 35.69 31.72
C ALA A 318 38.75 36.22 30.29
N GLN A 319 39.40 35.43 29.42
CA GLN A 319 39.63 35.77 28.03
C GLN A 319 38.51 35.28 27.10
N VAL A 320 37.60 34.41 27.58
CA VAL A 320 36.47 33.90 26.79
C VAL A 320 35.29 34.86 26.95
N PRO A 321 34.88 35.57 25.89
CA PRO A 321 33.72 36.44 25.98
C PRO A 321 32.46 35.61 26.20
N VAL A 322 31.67 35.96 27.22
CA VAL A 322 30.29 35.50 27.34
C VAL A 322 29.41 36.58 26.77
N SER A 323 28.70 36.23 25.72
CA SER A 323 27.75 37.13 25.08
C SER A 323 26.37 36.53 25.19
N GLU A 324 25.36 37.38 25.21
CA GLU A 324 24.06 36.93 24.79
C GLU A 324 24.07 36.80 23.26
N TRP A 325 23.55 35.69 22.76
CA TRP A 325 23.48 35.39 21.35
C TRP A 325 22.14 34.71 21.06
N SER A 326 21.87 34.57 19.79
CA SER A 326 20.77 33.78 19.27
C SER A 326 21.35 33.05 18.06
N TYR A 327 20.98 31.79 17.82
CA TYR A 327 21.40 31.14 16.58
C TYR A 327 20.90 31.95 15.40
N ASP A 328 21.59 31.82 14.28
CA ASP A 328 21.15 32.45 13.03
C ASP A 328 19.71 32.04 12.66
N ASN A 329 19.18 30.94 13.22
CA ASN A 329 17.80 30.48 13.06
C ASN A 329 16.82 30.80 14.23
N GLU A 330 17.12 31.77 15.12
CA GLU A 330 16.31 32.14 16.31
C GLU A 330 15.99 33.67 16.43
N THR A 331 15.15 34.08 17.40
CA THR A 331 14.74 35.50 17.62
C THR A 331 15.62 36.30 18.59
N VAL A 332 15.56 37.63 18.49
CA VAL A 332 16.24 38.52 19.43
C VAL A 332 15.67 38.47 20.85
N ASP A 333 14.49 37.88 21.07
CA ASP A 333 13.98 37.61 22.42
C ASP A 333 14.36 36.18 22.88
N GLN A 334 14.61 35.26 21.93
CA GLN A 334 15.26 33.96 22.17
C GLN A 334 16.75 34.19 22.35
N ARG A 335 17.06 34.73 23.51
CA ARG A 335 18.41 34.97 23.96
C ARG A 335 18.95 33.71 24.61
N HIS A 336 19.98 33.20 24.01
CA HIS A 336 20.87 32.21 24.56
C HIS A 336 22.04 32.96 25.16
N ILE A 337 22.59 32.42 26.23
CA ILE A 337 23.75 33.03 26.87
C ILE A 337 24.85 31.99 26.90
N GLY A 338 26.03 32.40 26.43
CA GLY A 338 27.17 31.51 26.41
C GLY A 338 28.32 32.05 25.60
N PRO A 339 29.44 31.32 25.61
CA PRO A 339 30.57 31.64 24.76
C PRO A 339 30.34 31.16 23.33
N MET A 340 31.08 31.76 22.39
CA MET A 340 31.20 31.22 21.04
C MET A 340 32.14 30.01 21.04
N ALA A 341 31.86 29.04 20.17
CA ALA A 341 32.63 27.79 20.11
C ALA A 341 34.10 28.03 19.76
N GLN A 342 34.37 28.98 18.87
CA GLN A 342 35.70 29.36 18.42
C GLN A 342 36.53 29.92 19.58
N ASP A 343 35.97 30.86 20.35
CA ASP A 343 36.67 31.50 21.49
C ASP A 343 36.90 30.50 22.62
N PHE A 344 35.89 29.67 22.92
CA PHE A 344 36.01 28.61 23.91
C PHE A 344 37.07 27.58 23.51
N HIS A 345 37.13 27.22 22.22
CA HIS A 345 38.15 26.34 21.67
C HIS A 345 39.53 26.98 21.70
N ALA A 346 39.68 28.26 21.36
CA ALA A 346 40.96 28.95 21.42
C ALA A 346 41.56 28.99 22.84
N ALA A 347 40.73 29.18 23.87
CA ALA A 347 41.18 29.24 25.26
C ALA A 347 41.52 27.86 25.87
N PHE A 348 40.67 26.86 25.62
CA PHE A 348 40.75 25.56 26.30
C PHE A 348 41.16 24.39 25.42
N GLY A 349 40.99 24.48 24.09
CA GLY A 349 41.39 23.43 23.14
C GLY A 349 40.64 22.11 23.30
N LEU A 350 39.37 22.15 23.76
CA LEU A 350 38.58 20.95 24.07
C LEU A 350 37.96 20.31 22.82
N ALA A 351 37.37 19.13 23.01
CA ALA A 351 37.18 18.13 21.95
C ALA A 351 36.09 18.42 20.89
N SER A 352 35.22 19.41 21.06
CA SER A 352 34.07 19.66 20.15
C SER A 352 34.42 20.35 18.82
N GLY A 353 35.68 20.72 18.62
CA GLY A 353 36.13 21.49 17.45
C GLY A 353 35.70 22.96 17.51
N GLU A 354 35.88 23.67 16.39
CA GLU A 354 35.73 25.14 16.37
C GLU A 354 34.26 25.62 16.26
N THR A 355 33.34 24.78 15.78
CA THR A 355 31.95 25.19 15.49
C THR A 355 30.92 24.63 16.47
N ARG A 356 31.34 23.90 17.51
CA ARG A 356 30.42 23.25 18.47
C ARG A 356 30.99 23.31 19.88
N ILE A 357 30.10 23.36 20.88
CA ILE A 357 30.46 23.23 22.30
C ILE A 357 29.73 22.03 22.90
N SER A 358 30.45 21.20 23.64
CA SER A 358 29.84 20.12 24.41
C SER A 358 29.27 20.66 25.72
N ALA A 359 28.00 20.32 26.01
CA ALA A 359 27.36 20.66 27.28
C ALA A 359 28.16 20.13 28.49
N ARG A 360 28.81 18.96 28.35
CA ARG A 360 29.66 18.35 29.38
C ARG A 360 30.93 19.13 29.67
N ASP A 361 31.60 19.58 28.60
CA ASP A 361 32.88 20.30 28.71
C ASP A 361 32.66 21.67 29.34
N MET A 362 31.58 22.35 28.93
CA MET A 362 31.15 23.60 29.52
C MET A 362 30.89 23.43 31.03
N ALA A 363 30.16 22.38 31.43
CA ALA A 363 29.91 22.09 32.85
C ALA A 363 31.20 21.85 33.65
N GLY A 364 32.18 21.14 33.07
CA GLY A 364 33.48 20.87 33.69
C GLY A 364 34.31 22.13 33.94
N VAL A 365 34.41 23.01 32.95
CA VAL A 365 35.11 24.30 33.08
C VAL A 365 34.43 25.17 34.14
N ASN A 366 33.10 25.24 34.14
CA ASN A 366 32.34 26.00 35.13
C ASN A 366 32.60 25.51 36.56
N MET A 367 32.63 24.19 36.80
CA MET A 367 32.95 23.64 38.12
C MET A 367 34.36 23.99 38.59
N ALA A 368 35.37 23.88 37.71
CA ALA A 368 36.74 24.23 38.05
C ALA A 368 36.90 25.73 38.37
N ALA A 369 36.25 26.60 37.58
CA ALA A 369 36.25 28.04 37.81
C ALA A 369 35.58 28.41 39.15
N LEU A 370 34.45 27.77 39.49
CA LEU A 370 33.78 27.99 40.77
C LEU A 370 34.66 27.61 41.98
N GLN A 371 35.34 26.47 41.91
CA GLN A 371 36.28 26.05 42.96
C GLN A 371 37.44 27.04 43.13
N ALA A 372 38.03 27.49 42.02
CA ALA A 372 39.12 28.46 42.01
C ALA A 372 38.69 29.83 42.55
N LEU A 373 37.51 30.31 42.15
CA LEU A 373 36.98 31.59 42.61
C LEU A 373 36.73 31.59 44.13
N ASN A 374 36.19 30.50 44.68
CA ASN A 374 36.00 30.37 46.12
C ASN A 374 37.34 30.45 46.88
N GLN A 375 38.38 29.74 46.39
CA GLN A 375 39.72 29.78 46.97
C GLN A 375 40.35 31.18 46.91
N LYS A 376 40.11 31.94 45.83
CA LYS A 376 40.58 33.32 45.72
C LYS A 376 39.86 34.25 46.69
N LEU A 377 38.53 34.14 46.79
CA LEU A 377 37.72 34.94 47.70
C LEU A 377 38.08 34.70 49.17
N GLU A 378 38.37 33.46 49.55
CA GLU A 378 38.83 33.12 50.90
C GLU A 378 40.17 33.78 51.23
N ARG A 379 41.12 33.81 50.28
CA ARG A 379 42.41 34.52 50.42
C ARG A 379 42.20 36.02 50.61
N GLU A 380 41.47 36.67 49.71
CA GLU A 380 41.25 38.13 49.77
C GLU A 380 40.50 38.57 51.04
N ASN A 381 39.52 37.78 51.50
CA ASN A 381 38.82 38.06 52.75
C ASN A 381 39.73 37.95 53.97
N ALA A 382 40.68 37.01 53.96
CA ALA A 382 41.67 36.90 55.02
C ALA A 382 42.56 38.15 55.06
N ASP A 383 43.00 38.63 53.89
CA ASP A 383 43.83 39.82 53.75
C ASP A 383 43.09 41.09 54.22
N ILE A 384 41.85 41.30 53.76
CA ILE A 384 41.04 42.46 54.17
C ILE A 384 40.79 42.46 55.68
N ARG A 385 40.51 41.30 56.28
CA ARG A 385 40.33 41.20 57.73
C ARG A 385 41.60 41.60 58.47
N ALA A 386 42.76 41.17 57.99
CA ALA A 386 44.04 41.56 58.55
C ALA A 386 44.28 43.08 58.45
N GLU A 387 43.99 43.70 57.31
CA GLU A 387 44.12 45.15 57.12
C GLU A 387 43.14 45.94 58.00
N LEU A 388 41.88 45.51 58.07
CA LEU A 388 40.87 46.15 58.90
C LEU A 388 41.28 46.15 60.38
N ASP A 389 41.81 45.02 60.85
CA ASP A 389 42.28 44.91 62.22
C ASP A 389 43.49 45.82 62.48
N ALA A 390 44.41 45.97 61.52
CA ALA A 390 45.50 46.95 61.59
C ALA A 390 44.99 48.41 61.63
N LEU A 391 43.97 48.75 60.84
CA LEU A 391 43.41 50.10 60.78
C LEU A 391 42.65 50.48 62.06
N LYS A 392 41.89 49.54 62.65
CA LYS A 392 41.22 49.74 63.95
C LYS A 392 42.23 50.11 65.03
N VAL A 393 43.39 49.46 65.04
CA VAL A 393 44.48 49.78 65.96
C VAL A 393 44.98 51.21 65.73
N LEU A 394 45.14 51.64 64.48
CA LEU A 394 45.58 53.00 64.16
C LEU A 394 44.56 54.08 64.56
N VAL A 395 43.27 53.86 64.32
CA VAL A 395 42.19 54.80 64.69
C VAL A 395 42.06 54.92 66.21
N ALA A 396 42.16 53.82 66.94
CA ALA A 396 42.21 53.86 68.40
C ALA A 396 43.37 54.76 68.87
N THR A 397 44.54 54.56 68.29
CA THR A 397 45.75 55.35 68.58
C THR A 397 45.56 56.85 68.29
N LEU A 398 44.94 57.21 67.16
CA LEU A 398 44.70 58.61 66.79
C LEU A 398 43.61 59.27 67.64
N ARG A 399 42.55 58.53 68.00
CA ARG A 399 41.49 59.00 68.90
C ARG A 399 42.05 59.40 70.26
N ASP A 400 43.00 58.63 70.76
CA ASP A 400 43.67 58.90 72.03
C ASP A 400 44.61 60.12 71.94
N SER A 401 44.86 60.66 70.74
CA SER A 401 45.76 61.80 70.48
C SER A 401 45.07 63.16 70.20
N LEU A 402 43.73 63.23 70.10
CA LEU A 402 42.97 64.48 69.85
C LEU A 402 42.64 65.26 71.16
N PRO A 403 42.93 66.58 71.26
CA PRO A 403 42.64 67.37 72.47
C PRO A 403 41.17 67.82 72.61
N ALA A 404 40.72 67.97 73.86
CA ALA A 404 39.31 68.08 74.31
C ALA A 404 38.52 69.38 73.96
N THR A 405 38.90 70.16 72.95
CA THR A 405 38.36 71.53 72.76
C THR A 405 36.96 71.60 72.11
N GLY A 406 36.41 70.51 71.58
CA GLY A 406 35.08 70.49 70.94
C GLY A 406 33.89 70.10 71.84
N ARG A 407 34.12 69.59 73.06
CA ARG A 407 33.04 69.12 73.96
C ARG A 407 32.45 70.20 74.89
N ALA A 408 32.88 71.46 74.78
CA ALA A 408 32.48 72.54 75.68
C ALA A 408 31.48 73.57 75.09
N LEU A 409 30.97 73.41 73.86
CA LEU A 409 30.07 74.39 73.22
C LEU A 409 28.58 73.99 73.12
N SER A 410 28.15 72.85 73.68
CA SER A 410 26.72 72.48 73.72
C SER A 410 26.09 72.50 75.13
N GLN A 411 26.74 73.15 76.10
CA GLN A 411 26.18 73.39 77.44
C GLN A 411 26.11 74.88 77.79
N ARG A 412 25.72 75.72 76.84
CA ARG A 412 25.16 77.05 77.12
C ARG A 412 23.94 77.31 76.25
#